data_AF-A0A6P5SFF3-F1
#
_entry.id   AF-A0A6P5SFF3-F1
#
_cell.length_a   1.000
_cell.length_b   1.000
_cell.length_c   1.000
_cell.angle_alpha   90.00
_cell.angle_beta   90.00
_cell.angle_gamma   90.00
#
_symmetry.space_group_name_H-M   'P 1'
#
loop_
_entity.id
_entity.type
_entity.pdbx_description
1 polymer ?
#
loop_
_entity_poly.entity_id
_entity_poly.type
_entity_poly.pdbx_seq_one_letter_code
_entity_poly.pdbx_strand_id
1 'polypeptide(L)'
;MDPSVYEAAESGDVGFFRRARHGDVSILHQKTPAHKNIFHIAAEYKQIHFFRDVLFDDQSLLFWADNKKGNTPLHVAARVGCDEVVQFLIEHAKKLLHMERAEEERGPNGEANKLLRITNLQGDTAFHVAARNGHVGVVNLLMAADPGLCCLTNFKKESPLFLATRHGFPLVTRSILNDCPISPSFRGLKGVTALHVAVTCMDEESEGIVETMVSKYPDIIKRAEDQLGWTPLHYAALRGNLEATQLLMQRDSSVSYILDKSGMSALHVAAYAGHTDVMEEMIRCRPDICDLVNHYGQTALHAAVLGGRTNVIMHSLSMSKLAELINEADADGNTPLHLAAIKKNPEIIRALTGDPRVDTIATNRKFSQATTFVLARILENRKSSVVVVVGFWTISLVFHISIAKSDVISGTFPRRIPLNARKKSCKDVNLDYW
;
A
#
# COMPACT_ATOMS: atom_id res chain seq x y z
N MET A 1 31.67 -24.42 10.62
CA MET A 1 30.88 -25.47 11.28
C MET A 1 31.16 -26.77 10.57
N ASP A 2 31.50 -27.79 11.33
CA ASP A 2 31.69 -29.15 10.87
C ASP A 2 30.37 -29.70 10.28
N PRO A 3 30.40 -30.40 9.14
CA PRO A 3 29.20 -30.96 8.52
C PRO A 3 28.38 -31.85 9.45
N SER A 4 29.00 -32.68 10.29
CA SER A 4 28.26 -33.58 11.17
C SER A 4 27.53 -32.82 12.28
N VAL A 5 28.10 -31.70 12.73
CA VAL A 5 27.44 -30.80 13.70
C VAL A 5 26.23 -30.12 13.07
N TYR A 6 26.35 -29.71 11.80
CA TYR A 6 25.25 -29.14 11.04
C TYR A 6 24.11 -30.16 10.85
N GLU A 7 24.43 -31.34 10.33
CA GLU A 7 23.47 -32.43 10.08
C GLU A 7 22.78 -32.89 11.37
N ALA A 8 23.51 -32.97 12.49
CA ALA A 8 22.93 -33.31 13.78
C ALA A 8 21.94 -32.23 14.27
N ALA A 9 22.24 -30.94 14.07
CA ALA A 9 21.32 -29.85 14.43
C ALA A 9 20.10 -29.78 13.49
N GLU A 10 20.30 -30.08 12.20
CA GLU A 10 19.24 -30.16 11.18
C GLU A 10 18.26 -31.32 11.43
N SER A 11 18.79 -32.50 11.74
CA SER A 11 18.01 -33.72 12.02
C SER A 11 17.46 -33.78 13.45
N GLY A 12 17.98 -32.96 14.37
CA GLY A 12 17.64 -33.01 15.78
C GLY A 12 18.26 -34.19 16.53
N ASP A 13 19.42 -34.73 16.08
CA ASP A 13 20.13 -35.80 16.78
C ASP A 13 20.75 -35.31 18.09
N VAL A 14 19.94 -35.32 19.15
CA VAL A 14 20.36 -35.01 20.52
C VAL A 14 21.46 -35.97 21.00
N GLY A 15 21.47 -37.22 20.53
CA GLY A 15 22.44 -38.22 20.92
C GLY A 15 23.86 -37.84 20.50
N PHE A 16 24.02 -37.26 19.31
CA PHE A 16 25.29 -36.72 18.84
C PHE A 16 25.86 -35.67 19.81
N PHE A 17 25.04 -34.71 20.22
CA PHE A 17 25.48 -33.64 21.12
C PHE A 17 25.69 -34.10 22.57
N ARG A 18 24.93 -35.09 23.06
CA ARG A 18 25.21 -35.71 24.37
C ARG A 18 26.56 -36.42 24.38
N ARG A 19 26.88 -37.19 23.33
CA ARG A 19 28.19 -37.86 23.21
C ARG A 19 29.32 -36.85 23.13
N ALA A 20 29.13 -35.78 22.36
CA ALA A 20 30.14 -34.75 22.20
C ALA A 20 30.36 -33.89 23.46
N ARG A 21 29.33 -33.68 24.30
CA ARG A 21 29.46 -32.97 25.59
C ARG A 21 30.46 -33.65 26.53
N HIS A 22 30.57 -34.97 26.47
CA HIS A 22 31.55 -35.74 27.26
C HIS A 22 32.96 -35.73 26.64
N GLY A 23 33.14 -35.16 25.45
CA GLY A 23 34.40 -35.09 24.73
C GLY A 23 34.86 -33.66 24.48
N ASP A 24 34.30 -33.00 23.47
CA ASP A 24 34.71 -31.67 23.01
C ASP A 24 33.51 -30.69 22.99
N VAL A 25 33.47 -29.80 23.99
CA VAL A 25 32.43 -28.78 24.15
C VAL A 25 32.52 -27.69 23.07
N SER A 26 33.67 -27.55 22.39
CA SER A 26 33.87 -26.51 21.36
C SER A 26 32.92 -26.67 20.17
N ILE A 27 32.41 -27.90 19.93
CA ILE A 27 31.48 -28.16 18.84
C ILE A 27 30.15 -27.40 18.99
N LEU A 28 29.73 -27.10 20.23
CA LEU A 28 28.47 -26.41 20.54
C LEU A 28 28.51 -24.92 20.15
N HIS A 29 29.71 -24.35 20.12
CA HIS A 29 29.93 -22.94 19.80
C HIS A 29 30.29 -22.71 18.33
N GLN A 30 30.33 -23.77 17.53
CA GLN A 30 30.60 -23.64 16.11
C GLN A 30 29.50 -22.81 15.42
N LYS A 31 29.93 -21.97 14.49
CA LYS A 31 29.04 -21.14 13.67
C LYS A 31 29.23 -21.45 12.19
N THR A 32 28.16 -21.29 11.42
CA THR A 32 28.23 -21.29 9.96
C THR A 32 28.83 -19.97 9.46
N PRO A 33 29.22 -19.84 8.17
CA PRO A 33 29.64 -18.57 7.59
C PRO A 33 28.59 -17.45 7.68
N ALA A 34 27.31 -17.80 7.83
CA ALA A 34 26.23 -16.86 8.09
C ALA A 34 26.07 -16.51 9.58
N HIS A 35 27.02 -16.93 10.42
CA HIS A 35 27.01 -16.82 11.89
C HIS A 35 25.81 -17.52 12.55
N LYS A 36 25.21 -18.53 11.90
CA LYS A 36 24.17 -19.36 12.53
C LYS A 36 24.83 -20.31 13.53
N ASN A 37 24.34 -20.32 14.77
CA ASN A 37 24.66 -21.38 15.75
C ASN A 37 23.74 -22.61 15.55
N ILE A 38 23.95 -23.65 16.34
CA ILE A 38 23.17 -24.90 16.30
C ILE A 38 21.66 -24.67 16.50
N PHE A 39 21.25 -23.72 17.34
CA PHE A 39 19.82 -23.44 17.61
C PHE A 39 19.15 -22.64 16.49
N HIS A 40 19.90 -21.85 15.71
CA HIS A 40 19.35 -21.27 14.49
C HIS A 40 18.98 -22.35 13.48
N ILE A 41 19.84 -23.37 13.35
CA ILE A 41 19.62 -24.50 12.43
C ILE A 41 18.44 -25.33 12.95
N ALA A 42 18.48 -25.74 14.22
CA ALA A 42 17.38 -26.49 14.84
C ALA A 42 16.03 -25.75 14.73
N ALA A 43 16.00 -24.41 14.89
CA ALA A 43 14.78 -23.62 14.70
C ALA A 43 14.31 -23.59 13.24
N GLU A 44 15.24 -23.50 12.28
CA GLU A 44 14.94 -23.50 10.84
C GLU A 44 14.27 -24.82 10.41
N TYR A 45 14.71 -25.93 11.01
CA TYR A 45 14.19 -27.28 10.74
C TYR A 45 13.17 -27.77 11.78
N LYS A 46 12.64 -26.86 12.61
CA LYS A 46 11.55 -27.13 13.58
C LYS A 46 11.84 -28.25 14.60
N GLN A 47 13.10 -28.39 15.01
CA GLN A 47 13.54 -29.47 15.88
C GLN A 47 13.27 -29.17 17.37
N ILE A 48 12.02 -29.26 17.82
CA ILE A 48 11.65 -28.95 19.21
C ILE A 48 12.33 -29.86 20.25
N HIS A 49 12.49 -31.15 19.95
CA HIS A 49 13.17 -32.09 20.86
C HIS A 49 14.62 -31.67 21.12
N PHE A 50 15.27 -31.10 20.10
CA PHE A 50 16.61 -30.55 20.23
C PHE A 50 16.68 -29.43 21.27
N PHE A 51 15.72 -28.50 21.26
CA PHE A 51 15.65 -27.40 22.23
C PHE A 51 15.41 -27.88 23.66
N ARG A 52 14.64 -28.97 23.84
CA ARG A 52 14.29 -29.51 25.16
C ARG A 52 15.41 -30.34 25.78
N ASP A 53 16.08 -31.14 24.97
CA ASP A 53 16.89 -32.25 25.47
C ASP A 53 18.41 -31.97 25.41
N VAL A 54 18.84 -30.97 24.65
CA VAL A 54 20.25 -30.53 24.61
C VAL A 54 20.46 -29.52 25.73
N LEU A 55 20.86 -30.02 26.90
CA LEU A 55 21.10 -29.21 28.11
C LEU A 55 22.59 -28.99 28.37
N PHE A 56 23.04 -27.73 28.45
CA PHE A 56 24.39 -27.31 28.85
C PHE A 56 24.42 -25.85 29.35
N ASP A 57 25.47 -25.51 30.11
CA ASP A 57 25.48 -24.32 30.98
C ASP A 57 25.33 -22.98 30.22
N ASP A 58 25.82 -22.88 28.98
CA ASP A 58 25.78 -21.65 28.16
C ASP A 58 24.64 -21.60 27.11
N GLN A 59 23.68 -22.54 27.14
CA GLN A 59 22.64 -22.63 26.11
C GLN A 59 21.78 -21.36 25.99
N SER A 60 21.55 -20.67 27.12
CA SER A 60 20.76 -19.43 27.18
C SER A 60 21.36 -18.33 26.33
N LEU A 61 22.70 -18.22 26.28
CA LEU A 61 23.40 -17.26 25.43
C LEU A 61 23.18 -17.56 23.95
N LEU A 62 23.10 -18.84 23.59
CA LEU A 62 22.90 -19.26 22.20
C LEU A 62 21.45 -19.13 21.72
N PHE A 63 20.46 -19.22 22.62
CA PHE A 63 19.04 -18.98 22.28
C PHE A 63 18.76 -17.54 21.86
N TRP A 64 19.58 -16.59 22.32
CA TRP A 64 19.40 -15.15 22.05
C TRP A 64 20.53 -14.55 21.23
N ALA A 65 21.55 -15.33 20.88
CA ALA A 65 22.62 -14.91 19.97
C ALA A 65 22.07 -14.58 18.58
N ASP A 66 22.66 -13.59 17.92
CA ASP A 66 22.30 -13.19 16.58
C ASP A 66 23.18 -13.84 15.51
N ASN A 67 22.62 -13.99 14.32
CA ASN A 67 23.38 -14.35 13.12
C ASN A 67 23.80 -13.10 12.32
N LYS A 68 24.41 -13.28 11.15
CA LYS A 68 24.92 -12.17 10.31
C LYS A 68 23.84 -11.15 9.90
N LYS A 69 22.56 -11.53 9.96
CA LYS A 69 21.41 -10.66 9.66
C LYS A 69 20.76 -10.07 10.92
N GLY A 70 21.34 -10.27 12.10
CA GLY A 70 20.76 -9.88 13.39
C GLY A 70 19.61 -10.77 13.86
N ASN A 71 19.31 -11.87 13.17
CA ASN A 71 18.20 -12.73 13.57
C ASN A 71 18.67 -13.65 14.68
N THR A 72 17.86 -13.76 15.74
CA THR A 72 18.00 -14.79 16.79
C THR A 72 17.30 -16.09 16.37
N PRO A 73 17.50 -17.22 17.07
CA PRO A 73 16.69 -18.43 16.91
C PRO A 73 15.18 -18.18 16.95
N LEU A 74 14.70 -17.26 17.80
CA LEU A 74 13.28 -16.87 17.84
C LEU A 74 12.80 -16.26 16.52
N HIS A 75 13.61 -15.39 15.89
CA HIS A 75 13.28 -14.84 14.57
C HIS A 75 13.22 -15.93 13.50
N VAL A 76 14.11 -16.92 13.58
CA VAL A 76 14.13 -18.04 12.62
C VAL A 76 12.90 -18.92 12.81
N ALA A 77 12.57 -19.30 14.04
CA ALA A 77 11.36 -20.07 14.37
C ALA A 77 10.08 -19.34 13.92
N ALA A 78 10.03 -18.03 14.15
CA ALA A 78 8.93 -17.19 13.68
C ALA A 78 8.84 -17.07 12.16
N ARG A 79 9.97 -17.12 11.44
CA ARG A 79 9.99 -17.11 9.96
C ARG A 79 9.42 -18.39 9.36
N VAL A 80 9.74 -19.54 9.95
CA VAL A 80 9.30 -20.86 9.43
C VAL A 80 7.95 -21.30 9.99
N GLY A 81 7.41 -20.58 10.98
CA GLY A 81 6.15 -20.94 11.64
C GLY A 81 6.30 -22.21 12.46
N CYS A 82 7.23 -22.24 13.41
CA CYS A 82 7.34 -23.31 14.39
C CYS A 82 6.81 -22.85 15.74
N ASP A 83 5.54 -23.13 15.98
CA ASP A 83 4.81 -22.70 17.18
C ASP A 83 5.46 -23.28 18.45
N GLU A 84 5.94 -24.52 18.40
CA GLU A 84 6.51 -25.23 19.53
C GLU A 84 7.85 -24.63 19.98
N VAL A 85 8.73 -24.30 19.03
CA VAL A 85 10.02 -23.65 19.34
C VAL A 85 9.80 -22.21 19.83
N VAL A 86 8.85 -21.49 19.23
CA VAL A 86 8.47 -20.15 19.70
C VAL A 86 7.94 -20.22 21.13
N GLN A 87 7.02 -21.14 21.42
CA GLN A 87 6.47 -21.34 22.75
C GLN A 87 7.56 -21.69 23.77
N PHE A 88 8.46 -22.61 23.42
CA PHE A 88 9.59 -22.96 24.28
C PHE A 88 10.48 -21.74 24.61
N LEU A 89 10.80 -20.92 23.60
CA LEU A 89 11.63 -19.73 23.79
C LEU A 89 10.92 -18.64 24.60
N ILE A 90 9.60 -18.50 24.46
CA ILE A 90 8.77 -17.62 25.32
C ILE A 90 8.81 -18.10 26.76
N GLU A 91 8.58 -19.40 27.01
CA GLU A 91 8.62 -19.98 28.35
C GLU A 91 10.02 -19.83 28.98
N HIS A 92 11.07 -20.01 28.18
CA HIS A 92 12.45 -19.79 28.61
C HIS A 92 12.69 -18.32 28.99
N ALA A 93 12.24 -17.36 28.16
CA ALA A 93 12.35 -15.93 28.48
C ALA A 93 11.65 -15.59 29.81
N LYS A 94 10.46 -16.15 30.06
CA LYS A 94 9.72 -15.96 31.32
C LYS A 94 10.46 -16.58 32.52
N LYS A 95 11.05 -17.78 32.36
CA LYS A 95 11.80 -18.45 33.44
C LYS A 95 13.04 -17.68 33.89
N LEU A 96 13.79 -17.09 32.94
CA LEU A 96 14.97 -16.28 33.28
C LEU A 96 14.62 -15.14 34.25
N LEU A 97 13.41 -14.57 34.18
CA LEU A 97 12.95 -13.55 35.12
C LEU A 97 12.70 -14.05 36.53
N HIS A 98 12.12 -15.23 36.66
CA HIS A 98 11.76 -15.78 37.97
C HIS A 98 13.00 -16.07 38.82
N MET A 99 14.20 -16.12 38.23
CA MET A 99 15.47 -16.29 38.94
C MET A 99 16.15 -14.96 39.33
N GLU A 100 15.83 -13.83 38.68
CA GLU A 100 16.61 -12.59 38.82
C GLU A 100 16.04 -11.53 39.78
N ARG A 101 14.76 -11.56 40.18
CA ARG A 101 14.25 -10.73 41.30
C ARG A 101 12.89 -11.17 41.82
N ALA A 102 12.81 -11.33 43.14
CA ALA A 102 11.60 -11.07 43.89
C ALA A 102 11.35 -9.55 43.92
N GLU A 103 10.08 -9.17 43.76
CA GLU A 103 9.54 -7.82 43.95
C GLU A 103 9.82 -6.78 42.84
N GLU A 104 8.70 -6.21 42.37
CA GLU A 104 8.57 -4.98 41.59
C GLU A 104 9.15 -4.94 40.16
N GLU A 105 8.39 -5.48 39.21
CA GLU A 105 8.01 -4.79 37.95
C GLU A 105 7.15 -5.72 37.08
N ARG A 106 5.88 -5.93 37.47
CA ARG A 106 4.84 -6.46 36.56
C ARG A 106 4.33 -5.35 35.62
N GLY A 107 5.24 -4.55 35.08
CA GLY A 107 4.94 -3.55 34.07
C GLY A 107 5.19 -4.09 32.66
N PRO A 108 4.71 -3.42 31.61
CA PRO A 108 4.96 -3.77 30.20
C PRO A 108 6.46 -3.74 29.79
N ASN A 109 7.38 -3.40 30.71
CA ASN A 109 8.83 -3.26 30.50
C ASN A 109 9.69 -4.34 31.18
N GLY A 110 9.10 -5.43 31.71
CA GLY A 110 9.88 -6.52 32.34
C GLY A 110 10.94 -7.15 31.40
N GLU A 111 12.03 -7.69 31.95
CA GLU A 111 13.19 -8.18 31.19
C GLU A 111 12.82 -9.26 30.13
N ALA A 112 11.75 -10.05 30.30
CA ALA A 112 11.31 -11.03 29.31
C ALA A 112 10.78 -10.35 28.06
N ASN A 113 10.10 -9.21 28.22
CA ASN A 113 9.65 -8.40 27.09
C ASN A 113 10.87 -7.85 26.36
N LYS A 114 11.99 -7.56 27.04
CA LYS A 114 13.22 -7.14 26.34
C LYS A 114 13.74 -8.23 25.41
N LEU A 115 13.75 -9.49 25.84
CA LEU A 115 14.15 -10.62 25.00
C LEU A 115 13.20 -10.85 23.80
N LEU A 116 11.88 -10.78 24.03
CA LEU A 116 10.88 -10.91 22.96
C LEU A 116 10.89 -9.72 21.99
N ARG A 117 11.37 -8.56 22.43
CA ARG A 117 11.49 -7.32 21.66
C ARG A 117 12.86 -7.14 21.00
N ILE A 118 13.78 -8.11 21.10
CA ILE A 118 15.03 -8.07 20.33
C ILE A 118 14.69 -7.94 18.85
N THR A 119 15.40 -7.04 18.17
CA THR A 119 15.23 -6.77 16.75
C THR A 119 16.43 -7.24 15.94
N ASN A 120 16.17 -7.63 14.70
CA ASN A 120 17.22 -7.90 13.73
C ASN A 120 17.76 -6.61 13.07
N LEU A 121 18.67 -6.74 12.08
CA LEU A 121 19.24 -5.57 11.40
C LEU A 121 18.23 -4.72 10.61
N GLN A 122 17.01 -5.22 10.38
CA GLN A 122 15.92 -4.46 9.76
C GLN A 122 15.04 -3.76 10.80
N GLY A 123 15.30 -3.97 12.09
CA GLY A 123 14.43 -3.52 13.19
C GLY A 123 13.21 -4.41 13.37
N ASP A 124 13.13 -5.55 12.68
CA ASP A 124 12.01 -6.48 12.83
C ASP A 124 12.20 -7.29 14.13
N THR A 125 11.18 -7.35 14.96
CA THR A 125 11.07 -8.38 16.02
C THR A 125 10.61 -9.71 15.42
N ALA A 126 10.68 -10.79 16.19
CA ALA A 126 10.10 -12.08 15.79
C ALA A 126 8.61 -11.96 15.39
N PHE A 127 7.86 -11.06 16.03
CA PHE A 127 6.45 -10.79 15.70
C PHE A 127 6.28 -10.16 14.31
N HIS A 128 7.14 -9.20 13.93
CA HIS A 128 7.15 -8.66 12.57
C HIS A 128 7.45 -9.75 11.54
N VAL A 129 8.39 -10.65 11.85
CA VAL A 129 8.76 -11.76 10.97
C VAL A 129 7.61 -12.75 10.82
N ALA A 130 6.93 -13.11 11.90
CA ALA A 130 5.75 -13.99 11.85
C ALA A 130 4.62 -13.38 11.01
N ALA A 131 4.32 -12.10 11.24
CA ALA A 131 3.29 -11.38 10.50
C ALA A 131 3.60 -11.27 9.00
N ARG A 132 4.88 -11.04 8.66
CA ARG A 132 5.37 -10.98 7.27
C ARG A 132 5.29 -12.32 6.54
N ASN A 133 5.29 -13.45 7.25
CA ASN A 133 5.29 -14.78 6.65
C ASN A 133 3.95 -15.52 6.82
N GLY A 134 2.94 -14.89 7.43
CA GLY A 134 1.59 -15.44 7.52
C GLY A 134 1.36 -16.47 8.62
N HIS A 135 2.23 -16.53 9.63
CA HIS A 135 2.16 -17.58 10.66
C HIS A 135 1.26 -17.17 11.84
N VAL A 136 -0.03 -17.49 11.74
CA VAL A 136 -1.06 -17.10 12.72
C VAL A 136 -0.79 -17.68 14.12
N GLY A 137 -0.37 -18.95 14.22
CA GLY A 137 -0.06 -19.61 15.50
C GLY A 137 1.03 -18.87 16.28
N VAL A 138 2.18 -18.65 15.63
CA VAL A 138 3.28 -17.83 16.16
C VAL A 138 2.82 -16.42 16.56
N VAL A 139 2.00 -15.75 15.74
CA VAL A 139 1.47 -14.41 16.05
C VAL A 139 0.64 -14.45 17.33
N ASN A 140 -0.27 -15.41 17.47
CA ASN A 140 -1.10 -15.55 18.67
C ASN A 140 -0.25 -15.81 19.92
N LEU A 141 0.76 -16.69 19.83
CA LEU A 141 1.66 -17.00 20.95
C LEU A 141 2.45 -15.78 21.42
N LEU A 142 3.06 -15.04 20.47
CA LEU A 142 3.85 -13.86 20.78
C LEU A 142 2.97 -12.70 21.29
N MET A 143 1.78 -12.51 20.71
CA MET A 143 0.82 -11.50 21.15
C MET A 143 0.31 -11.77 22.57
N ALA A 144 0.02 -13.03 22.90
CA ALA A 144 -0.37 -13.44 24.25
C ALA A 144 0.79 -13.27 25.26
N ALA A 145 2.04 -13.41 24.81
CA ALA A 145 3.21 -13.22 25.66
C ALA A 145 3.53 -11.75 25.91
N ASP A 146 3.45 -10.91 24.88
CA ASP A 146 3.68 -9.47 24.97
C ASP A 146 2.82 -8.70 23.94
N PRO A 147 1.64 -8.21 24.35
CA PRO A 147 0.76 -7.45 23.47
C PRO A 147 1.38 -6.17 22.91
N GLY A 148 2.39 -5.61 23.58
CA GLY A 148 3.07 -4.39 23.14
C GLY A 148 3.80 -4.54 21.81
N LEU A 149 4.09 -5.79 21.38
CA LEU A 149 4.66 -6.10 20.08
C LEU A 149 3.79 -5.57 18.92
N CYS A 150 2.47 -5.50 19.10
CA CYS A 150 1.52 -5.00 18.09
C CYS A 150 1.68 -3.50 17.78
N CYS A 151 2.27 -2.72 18.71
CA CYS A 151 2.46 -1.29 18.56
C CYS A 151 3.83 -0.92 17.98
N LEU A 152 4.80 -1.85 18.00
CA LEU A 152 6.16 -1.59 17.53
C LEU A 152 6.20 -1.44 16.01
N THR A 153 7.25 -0.75 15.54
CA THR A 153 7.55 -0.63 14.12
C THR A 153 9.02 -0.90 13.87
N ASN A 154 9.33 -1.50 12.73
CA ASN A 154 10.71 -1.70 12.30
C ASN A 154 11.40 -0.39 11.86
N PHE A 155 12.66 -0.46 11.40
CA PHE A 155 13.40 0.74 10.96
C PHE A 155 12.79 1.44 9.74
N LYS A 156 11.96 0.74 8.95
CA LYS A 156 11.16 1.31 7.86
C LYS A 156 9.83 1.90 8.33
N LYS A 157 9.57 1.93 9.63
CA LYS A 157 8.32 2.36 10.27
C LYS A 157 7.11 1.46 9.90
N GLU A 158 7.37 0.21 9.54
CA GLU A 158 6.32 -0.77 9.23
C GLU A 158 5.90 -1.50 10.50
N SER A 159 4.60 -1.48 10.79
CA SER A 159 4.02 -2.26 11.88
C SER A 159 3.73 -3.71 11.47
N PRO A 160 3.58 -4.63 12.42
CA PRO A 160 3.18 -6.01 12.14
C PRO A 160 1.83 -6.11 11.41
N LEU A 161 0.85 -5.30 11.80
CA LEU A 161 -0.47 -5.24 11.13
C LEU A 161 -0.34 -4.81 9.67
N PHE A 162 0.48 -3.79 9.40
CA PHE A 162 0.78 -3.35 8.03
C PHE A 162 1.48 -4.45 7.23
N LEU A 163 2.45 -5.15 7.82
CA LEU A 163 3.15 -6.26 7.17
C LEU A 163 2.19 -7.40 6.79
N ALA A 164 1.34 -7.85 7.72
CA ALA A 164 0.36 -8.90 7.46
C ALA A 164 -0.61 -8.51 6.34
N THR A 165 -1.13 -7.29 6.39
CA THR A 165 -2.07 -6.78 5.38
C THR A 165 -1.40 -6.65 4.01
N ARG A 166 -0.20 -6.06 3.94
CA ARG A 166 0.56 -5.88 2.69
C ARG A 166 0.92 -7.20 2.03
N HIS A 167 1.32 -8.19 2.82
CA HIS A 167 1.69 -9.50 2.29
C HIS A 167 0.48 -10.42 2.07
N GLY A 168 -0.76 -9.92 2.22
CA GLY A 168 -1.97 -10.67 1.94
C GLY A 168 -2.17 -11.87 2.86
N PHE A 169 -2.02 -11.66 4.17
CA PHE A 169 -2.28 -12.67 5.20
C PHE A 169 -3.49 -12.29 6.05
N PRO A 170 -4.71 -12.46 5.52
CA PRO A 170 -5.93 -11.95 6.14
C PRO A 170 -6.22 -12.60 7.50
N LEU A 171 -5.86 -13.87 7.70
CA LEU A 171 -6.00 -14.54 9.01
C LEU A 171 -5.12 -13.89 10.09
N VAL A 172 -3.88 -13.54 9.76
CA VAL A 172 -3.00 -12.81 10.69
C VAL A 172 -3.55 -11.41 10.95
N THR A 173 -3.98 -10.71 9.90
CA THR A 173 -4.58 -9.36 10.03
C THR A 173 -5.79 -9.40 10.96
N ARG A 174 -6.69 -10.39 10.80
CA ARG A 174 -7.86 -10.57 11.68
C ARG A 174 -7.46 -10.89 13.12
N SER A 175 -6.50 -11.79 13.32
CA SER A 175 -5.97 -12.09 14.66
C SER A 175 -5.45 -10.83 15.36
N ILE A 176 -4.62 -10.02 14.67
CA ILE A 176 -4.11 -8.76 15.25
C ILE A 176 -5.23 -7.75 15.53
N LEU A 177 -6.25 -7.66 14.68
CA LEU A 177 -7.37 -6.72 14.88
C LEU A 177 -8.37 -7.18 15.96
N ASN A 178 -8.51 -8.48 16.17
CA ASN A 178 -9.54 -9.06 17.04
C ASN A 178 -9.01 -9.43 18.42
N ASP A 179 -7.83 -10.02 18.47
CA ASP A 179 -7.31 -10.64 19.69
C ASP A 179 -6.29 -9.74 20.41
N CYS A 180 -5.82 -8.66 19.76
CA CYS A 180 -4.91 -7.72 20.39
C CYS A 180 -5.63 -6.91 21.48
N PRO A 181 -5.20 -6.99 22.75
CA PRO A 181 -5.86 -6.31 23.87
C PRO A 181 -5.62 -4.79 23.88
N ILE A 182 -4.68 -4.31 23.06
CA ILE A 182 -4.35 -2.88 22.90
C ILE A 182 -4.55 -2.46 21.44
N SER A 183 -4.61 -1.15 21.18
CA SER A 183 -4.72 -0.64 19.81
C SER A 183 -3.44 -0.92 19.01
N PRO A 184 -3.47 -1.75 17.94
CA PRO A 184 -2.30 -2.05 17.14
C PRO A 184 -1.85 -0.83 16.33
N SER A 185 -0.57 -0.77 16.00
CA SER A 185 -0.07 0.28 15.10
C SER A 185 -0.49 -0.03 13.66
N PHE A 186 -1.04 0.96 12.97
CA PHE A 186 -1.38 0.87 11.53
C PHE A 186 -0.24 1.36 10.62
N ARG A 187 0.88 1.82 11.19
CA ARG A 187 1.92 2.54 10.44
C ARG A 187 2.63 1.66 9.41
N GLY A 188 2.94 2.26 8.28
CA GLY A 188 3.71 1.65 7.20
C GLY A 188 4.68 2.63 6.55
N LEU A 189 5.26 2.17 5.46
CA LEU A 189 6.26 2.90 4.68
C LEU A 189 5.67 4.21 4.14
N LYS A 190 6.43 5.31 4.21
CA LYS A 190 6.06 6.63 3.64
C LYS A 190 4.66 7.14 4.03
N GLY A 191 4.20 6.81 5.25
CA GLY A 191 2.89 7.24 5.74
C GLY A 191 1.71 6.38 5.26
N VAL A 192 1.94 5.46 4.32
CA VAL A 192 0.94 4.44 3.94
C VAL A 192 0.65 3.59 5.16
N THR A 193 -0.63 3.38 5.46
CA THR A 193 -1.08 2.63 6.65
C THR A 193 -1.65 1.27 6.25
N ALA A 194 -1.90 0.40 7.23
CA ALA A 194 -2.55 -0.88 6.97
C ALA A 194 -3.94 -0.71 6.34
N LEU A 195 -4.68 0.36 6.69
CA LEU A 195 -5.97 0.66 6.08
C LEU A 195 -5.81 1.06 4.60
N HIS A 196 -4.81 1.87 4.25
CA HIS A 196 -4.52 2.18 2.84
C HIS A 196 -4.28 0.92 2.01
N VAL A 197 -3.58 -0.06 2.57
CA VAL A 197 -3.35 -1.33 1.88
C VAL A 197 -4.64 -2.13 1.80
N ALA A 198 -5.37 -2.27 2.91
CA ALA A 198 -6.59 -3.09 2.99
C ALA A 198 -7.64 -2.67 1.95
N VAL A 199 -7.87 -1.37 1.76
CA VAL A 199 -8.87 -0.87 0.78
C VAL A 199 -8.48 -1.13 -0.67
N THR A 200 -7.22 -1.49 -0.93
CA THR A 200 -6.76 -1.89 -2.27
C THR A 200 -6.89 -3.39 -2.51
N CYS A 201 -7.24 -4.18 -1.50
CA CYS A 201 -7.47 -5.61 -1.62
C CYS A 201 -8.93 -5.86 -1.99
N MET A 202 -9.17 -6.75 -2.94
CA MET A 202 -10.52 -7.06 -3.46
C MET A 202 -10.74 -8.59 -3.56
N ASP A 203 -9.92 -9.36 -2.86
CA ASP A 203 -10.05 -10.80 -2.73
C ASP A 203 -11.04 -11.19 -1.62
N GLU A 204 -11.80 -12.26 -1.83
CA GLU A 204 -12.79 -12.80 -0.87
C GLU A 204 -12.15 -13.11 0.49
N GLU A 205 -10.89 -13.54 0.51
CA GLU A 205 -10.21 -13.86 1.77
C GLU A 205 -9.98 -12.63 2.65
N SER A 206 -9.90 -11.42 2.05
CA SER A 206 -9.73 -10.13 2.73
C SER A 206 -11.05 -9.42 3.05
N GLU A 207 -12.19 -10.04 2.72
CA GLU A 207 -13.53 -9.52 3.01
C GLU A 207 -13.70 -9.21 4.51
N GLY A 208 -14.38 -8.09 4.80
CA GLY A 208 -14.62 -7.65 6.18
C GLY A 208 -13.40 -7.08 6.92
N ILE A 209 -12.17 -7.13 6.36
CA ILE A 209 -10.99 -6.52 7.02
C ILE A 209 -11.15 -5.00 7.11
N VAL A 210 -11.54 -4.36 6.00
CA VAL A 210 -11.77 -2.90 5.98
C VAL A 210 -12.86 -2.55 6.98
N GLU A 211 -13.99 -3.26 6.97
CA GLU A 211 -15.07 -3.07 7.94
C GLU A 211 -14.58 -3.20 9.39
N THR A 212 -13.81 -4.24 9.71
CA THR A 212 -13.25 -4.46 11.05
C THR A 212 -12.35 -3.30 11.47
N MET A 213 -11.47 -2.83 10.57
CA MET A 213 -10.57 -1.71 10.83
C MET A 213 -11.34 -0.41 11.12
N VAL A 214 -12.31 -0.06 10.26
CA VAL A 214 -13.04 1.21 10.40
C VAL A 214 -14.07 1.19 11.52
N SER A 215 -14.61 0.01 11.86
CA SER A 215 -15.58 -0.13 12.95
C SER A 215 -14.92 -0.04 14.33
N LYS A 216 -13.72 -0.61 14.48
CA LYS A 216 -12.96 -0.55 15.75
C LYS A 216 -12.15 0.73 15.91
N TYR A 217 -11.65 1.29 14.81
CA TYR A 217 -10.71 2.41 14.82
C TYR A 217 -11.15 3.52 13.85
N PRO A 218 -12.31 4.16 14.04
CA PRO A 218 -12.85 5.16 13.10
C PRO A 218 -11.89 6.33 12.84
N ASP A 219 -11.11 6.74 13.86
CA ASP A 219 -10.12 7.81 13.76
C ASP A 219 -9.04 7.59 12.69
N ILE A 220 -8.78 6.32 12.31
CA ILE A 220 -7.72 6.01 11.34
C ILE A 220 -8.05 6.47 9.92
N ILE A 221 -9.33 6.68 9.60
CA ILE A 221 -9.75 7.10 8.25
C ILE A 221 -9.19 8.47 7.91
N LYS A 222 -9.25 9.43 8.84
CA LYS A 222 -8.77 10.81 8.68
C LYS A 222 -7.28 10.98 8.94
N ARG A 223 -6.73 10.23 9.90
CA ARG A 223 -5.33 10.37 10.33
C ARG A 223 -4.33 9.72 9.39
N ALA A 224 -4.82 8.89 8.47
CA ALA A 224 -3.99 8.19 7.51
C ALA A 224 -3.82 9.06 6.26
N GLU A 225 -2.79 9.89 6.25
CA GLU A 225 -2.29 10.57 5.05
C GLU A 225 -0.89 10.04 4.71
N ASP A 226 -0.70 9.58 3.48
CA ASP A 226 0.62 9.21 3.00
C ASP A 226 1.47 10.44 2.62
N GLN A 227 2.67 10.21 2.10
CA GLN A 227 3.58 11.29 1.68
C GLN A 227 3.04 12.16 0.54
N LEU A 228 2.01 11.73 -0.20
CA LEU A 228 1.34 12.52 -1.23
C LEU A 228 0.08 13.21 -0.69
N GLY A 229 -0.29 12.99 0.57
CA GLY A 229 -1.56 13.46 1.16
C GLY A 229 -2.73 12.57 0.76
N TRP A 230 -2.48 11.37 0.25
CA TRP A 230 -3.56 10.45 -0.09
C TRP A 230 -4.11 9.79 1.16
N THR A 231 -5.43 9.68 1.20
CA THR A 231 -6.19 8.99 2.24
C THR A 231 -6.61 7.59 1.76
N PRO A 232 -7.12 6.71 2.64
CA PRO A 232 -7.66 5.42 2.21
C PRO A 232 -8.78 5.57 1.14
N LEU A 233 -9.56 6.65 1.18
CA LEU A 233 -10.57 6.90 0.14
C LEU A 233 -9.96 7.17 -1.23
N HIS A 234 -8.79 7.84 -1.30
CA HIS A 234 -8.07 8.02 -2.57
C HIS A 234 -7.58 6.68 -3.14
N TYR A 235 -7.09 5.78 -2.29
CA TYR A 235 -6.67 4.44 -2.69
C TYR A 235 -7.85 3.56 -3.13
N ALA A 236 -8.97 3.60 -2.40
CA ALA A 236 -10.21 2.91 -2.80
C ALA A 236 -10.72 3.43 -4.16
N ALA A 237 -10.73 4.75 -4.33
CA ALA A 237 -11.12 5.42 -5.57
C ALA A 237 -10.22 5.07 -6.75
N LEU A 238 -8.90 5.00 -6.55
CA LEU A 238 -7.98 4.56 -7.59
C LEU A 238 -8.25 3.12 -8.04
N ARG A 239 -8.58 2.25 -7.08
CA ARG A 239 -8.74 0.81 -7.30
C ARG A 239 -10.12 0.41 -7.78
N GLY A 240 -11.10 1.32 -7.71
CA GLY A 240 -12.49 0.99 -8.04
C GLY A 240 -13.11 0.09 -6.97
N ASN A 241 -12.63 0.15 -5.73
CA ASN A 241 -13.19 -0.65 -4.65
C ASN A 241 -14.45 0.05 -4.11
N LEU A 242 -15.59 -0.26 -4.72
CA LEU A 242 -16.89 0.31 -4.36
C LEU A 242 -17.28 0.00 -2.91
N GLU A 243 -17.08 -1.23 -2.46
CA GLU A 243 -17.41 -1.65 -1.11
C GLU A 243 -16.59 -0.87 -0.06
N ALA A 244 -15.27 -0.75 -0.26
CA ALA A 244 -14.44 0.06 0.62
C ALA A 244 -14.84 1.55 0.58
N THR A 245 -15.18 2.08 -0.59
CA THR A 245 -15.70 3.46 -0.74
C THR A 245 -16.95 3.65 0.11
N GLN A 246 -17.93 2.74 -0.01
CA GLN A 246 -19.17 2.78 0.76
C GLN A 246 -18.91 2.73 2.25
N LEU A 247 -18.09 1.78 2.72
CA LEU A 247 -17.74 1.64 4.14
C LEU A 247 -17.07 2.90 4.69
N LEU A 248 -16.10 3.46 3.97
CA LEU A 248 -15.39 4.67 4.41
C LEU A 248 -16.33 5.88 4.47
N MET A 249 -17.19 6.07 3.46
CA MET A 249 -18.12 7.21 3.41
C MET A 249 -19.29 7.09 4.39
N GLN A 250 -19.76 5.87 4.66
CA GLN A 250 -20.78 5.61 5.68
C GLN A 250 -20.25 5.93 7.08
N ARG A 251 -18.97 5.61 7.35
CA ARG A 251 -18.33 5.91 8.63
C ARG A 251 -18.00 7.39 8.77
N ASP A 252 -17.49 8.02 7.71
CA ASP A 252 -17.16 9.43 7.72
C ASP A 252 -17.20 10.04 6.30
N SER A 253 -18.36 10.57 5.91
CA SER A 253 -18.52 11.19 4.59
C SER A 253 -17.73 12.50 4.42
N SER A 254 -17.17 13.10 5.48
CA SER A 254 -16.33 14.30 5.32
C SER A 254 -14.98 14.00 4.66
N VAL A 255 -14.58 12.74 4.57
CA VAL A 255 -13.30 12.33 3.99
C VAL A 255 -13.24 12.48 2.47
N SER A 256 -14.40 12.65 1.81
CA SER A 256 -14.48 12.95 0.38
C SER A 256 -14.03 14.36 0.02
N TYR A 257 -13.92 15.26 0.99
CA TYR A 257 -13.44 16.65 0.81
C TYR A 257 -11.95 16.81 1.05
N ILE A 258 -11.26 15.77 1.55
CA ILE A 258 -9.82 15.82 1.77
C ILE A 258 -9.13 15.82 0.40
N LEU A 259 -8.21 16.76 0.22
CA LEU A 259 -7.44 16.94 -1.00
C LEU A 259 -5.99 16.50 -0.76
N ASP A 260 -5.40 15.87 -1.77
CA ASP A 260 -3.97 15.54 -1.75
C ASP A 260 -3.09 16.79 -1.96
N LYS A 261 -1.75 16.59 -1.98
CA LYS A 261 -0.79 17.69 -2.19
C LYS A 261 -0.87 18.38 -3.55
N SER A 262 -1.56 17.80 -4.52
CA SER A 262 -1.85 18.39 -5.84
C SER A 262 -3.26 19.02 -5.89
N GLY A 263 -3.99 19.02 -4.77
CA GLY A 263 -5.37 19.48 -4.67
C GLY A 263 -6.38 18.46 -5.19
N MET A 264 -5.98 17.23 -5.49
CA MET A 264 -6.87 16.21 -6.02
C MET A 264 -7.73 15.63 -4.91
N SER A 265 -9.05 15.56 -5.12
CA SER A 265 -9.95 14.76 -4.29
C SER A 265 -10.02 13.31 -4.77
N ALA A 266 -10.56 12.42 -3.94
CA ALA A 266 -10.82 11.04 -4.33
C ALA A 266 -11.75 10.92 -5.55
N LEU A 267 -12.68 11.87 -5.77
CA LEU A 267 -13.52 11.90 -6.97
C LEU A 267 -12.67 12.12 -8.25
N HIS A 268 -11.69 13.03 -8.19
CA HIS A 268 -10.76 13.23 -9.31
C HIS A 268 -9.95 11.96 -9.61
N VAL A 269 -9.52 11.25 -8.57
CA VAL A 269 -8.77 10.00 -8.71
C VAL A 269 -9.64 8.90 -9.34
N ALA A 270 -10.89 8.72 -8.89
CA ALA A 270 -11.84 7.78 -9.48
C ALA A 270 -12.11 8.09 -10.96
N ALA A 271 -12.32 9.37 -11.29
CA ALA A 271 -12.56 9.83 -12.66
C ALA A 271 -11.36 9.60 -13.58
N TYR A 272 -10.14 9.91 -13.10
CA TYR A 272 -8.90 9.63 -13.82
C TYR A 272 -8.68 8.11 -14.01
N ALA A 273 -9.02 7.31 -13.01
CA ALA A 273 -8.85 5.87 -13.02
C ALA A 273 -9.90 5.13 -13.86
N GLY A 274 -11.10 5.71 -14.05
CA GLY A 274 -12.14 5.18 -14.92
C GLY A 274 -13.31 4.50 -14.20
N HIS A 275 -13.47 4.69 -12.88
CA HIS A 275 -14.40 3.92 -12.04
C HIS A 275 -15.71 4.70 -11.81
N THR A 276 -16.69 4.49 -12.70
CA THR A 276 -17.96 5.23 -12.70
C THR A 276 -18.85 4.90 -11.51
N ASP A 277 -18.84 3.65 -11.05
CA ASP A 277 -19.58 3.16 -9.89
C ASP A 277 -19.15 3.84 -8.59
N VAL A 278 -17.83 3.98 -8.37
CA VAL A 278 -17.28 4.73 -7.25
C VAL A 278 -17.65 6.21 -7.34
N MET A 279 -17.55 6.82 -8.52
CA MET A 279 -17.95 8.22 -8.71
C MET A 279 -19.43 8.43 -8.37
N GLU A 280 -20.31 7.56 -8.88
CA GLU A 280 -21.74 7.63 -8.65
C GLU A 280 -22.05 7.53 -7.15
N GLU A 281 -21.43 6.58 -6.45
CA GLU A 281 -21.63 6.42 -5.00
C GLU A 281 -21.16 7.65 -4.21
N MET A 282 -19.99 8.20 -4.55
CA MET A 282 -19.47 9.39 -3.88
C MET A 282 -20.39 10.59 -4.09
N ILE A 283 -20.86 10.80 -5.32
CA ILE A 283 -21.75 11.91 -5.70
C ILE A 283 -23.14 11.72 -5.07
N ARG A 284 -23.66 10.49 -5.03
CA ARG A 284 -24.93 10.15 -4.37
C ARG A 284 -24.88 10.52 -2.89
N CYS A 285 -23.76 10.26 -2.22
CA CYS A 285 -23.57 10.58 -0.81
C CYS A 285 -23.33 12.08 -0.57
N ARG A 286 -22.56 12.75 -1.43
CA ARG A 286 -22.19 14.18 -1.32
C ARG A 286 -22.17 14.85 -2.70
N PRO A 287 -23.30 15.36 -3.20
CA PRO A 287 -23.37 15.90 -4.57
C PRO A 287 -22.47 17.12 -4.83
N ASP A 288 -22.18 17.89 -3.79
CA ASP A 288 -21.37 19.12 -3.81
C ASP A 288 -19.87 18.86 -4.07
N ILE A 289 -19.39 17.62 -3.91
CA ILE A 289 -17.98 17.30 -4.23
C ILE A 289 -17.66 17.41 -5.72
N CYS A 290 -18.68 17.47 -6.59
CA CYS A 290 -18.52 17.71 -8.03
C CYS A 290 -17.87 19.07 -8.31
N ASP A 291 -18.10 20.04 -7.44
CA ASP A 291 -17.65 21.43 -7.59
C ASP A 291 -16.18 21.61 -7.12
N LEU A 292 -15.57 20.55 -6.56
CA LEU A 292 -14.17 20.57 -6.15
C LEU A 292 -13.24 20.65 -7.38
N VAL A 293 -12.21 21.47 -7.25
CA VAL A 293 -11.15 21.63 -8.25
C VAL A 293 -9.77 21.42 -7.63
N ASN A 294 -8.85 20.87 -8.41
CA ASN A 294 -7.46 20.71 -7.99
C ASN A 294 -6.66 22.02 -8.09
N HIS A 295 -5.35 22.00 -7.76
CA HIS A 295 -4.50 23.19 -7.83
C HIS A 295 -4.34 23.80 -9.24
N TYR A 296 -4.76 23.07 -10.28
CA TYR A 296 -4.80 23.54 -11.66
C TYR A 296 -6.19 24.06 -12.06
N GLY A 297 -7.14 24.18 -11.13
CA GLY A 297 -8.52 24.56 -11.43
C GLY A 297 -9.30 23.47 -12.17
N GLN A 298 -8.82 22.24 -12.18
CA GLN A 298 -9.43 21.14 -12.95
C GLN A 298 -10.46 20.41 -12.09
N THR A 299 -11.63 20.14 -12.67
CA THR A 299 -12.70 19.30 -12.09
C THR A 299 -12.45 17.80 -12.33
N ALA A 300 -13.30 16.94 -11.76
CA ALA A 300 -13.27 15.50 -12.02
C ALA A 300 -13.43 15.15 -13.52
N LEU A 301 -14.18 15.93 -14.30
CA LEU A 301 -14.33 15.70 -15.74
C LEU A 301 -13.03 15.97 -16.51
N HIS A 302 -12.28 17.02 -16.13
CA HIS A 302 -10.94 17.25 -16.66
C HIS A 302 -10.02 16.06 -16.34
N ALA A 303 -10.08 15.54 -15.12
CA ALA A 303 -9.33 14.36 -14.71
C ALA A 303 -9.67 13.12 -15.56
N ALA A 304 -10.96 12.88 -15.87
CA ALA A 304 -11.39 11.80 -16.75
C ALA A 304 -10.82 11.93 -18.17
N VAL A 305 -10.82 13.14 -18.74
CA VAL A 305 -10.20 13.43 -20.05
C VAL A 305 -8.70 13.16 -20.01
N LEU A 306 -8.01 13.64 -18.98
CA LEU A 306 -6.57 13.44 -18.83
C LEU A 306 -6.18 11.98 -18.62
N GLY A 307 -7.06 11.18 -17.98
CA GLY A 307 -6.94 9.74 -17.81
C GLY A 307 -7.35 8.92 -19.03
N GLY A 308 -7.92 9.55 -20.06
CA GLY A 308 -8.34 8.87 -21.29
C GLY A 308 -9.61 8.04 -21.12
N ARG A 309 -10.49 8.38 -20.17
CA ARG A 309 -11.61 7.52 -19.73
C ARG A 309 -12.92 7.86 -20.44
N THR A 310 -13.08 7.36 -21.68
CA THR A 310 -14.30 7.58 -22.48
C THR A 310 -15.58 7.11 -21.77
N ASN A 311 -15.51 6.00 -21.03
CA ASN A 311 -16.64 5.48 -20.24
C ASN A 311 -17.10 6.47 -19.16
N VAL A 312 -16.16 7.05 -18.41
CA VAL A 312 -16.47 8.06 -17.39
C VAL A 312 -17.05 9.31 -18.01
N ILE A 313 -16.56 9.74 -19.17
CA ILE A 313 -17.08 10.92 -19.86
C ILE A 313 -18.52 10.68 -20.27
N MET A 314 -18.80 9.60 -21.00
CA MET A 314 -20.17 9.25 -21.40
C MET A 314 -21.12 9.12 -20.19
N HIS A 315 -20.65 8.51 -19.10
CA HIS A 315 -21.43 8.40 -17.87
C HIS A 315 -21.65 9.76 -17.19
N SER A 316 -20.62 10.59 -17.08
CA SER A 316 -20.70 11.93 -16.48
C SER A 316 -21.66 12.84 -17.24
N LEU A 317 -21.76 12.70 -18.57
CA LEU A 317 -22.74 13.43 -19.40
C LEU A 317 -24.19 13.06 -19.10
N SER A 318 -24.42 11.81 -18.66
CA SER A 318 -25.73 11.33 -18.22
C SER A 318 -26.08 11.75 -16.78
N MET A 319 -25.07 12.11 -15.98
CA MET A 319 -25.26 12.62 -14.61
C MET A 319 -25.48 14.13 -14.64
N SER A 320 -26.67 14.60 -14.24
CA SER A 320 -27.07 16.01 -14.32
C SER A 320 -26.01 16.98 -13.77
N LYS A 321 -25.51 16.72 -12.56
CA LYS A 321 -24.57 17.60 -11.85
C LYS A 321 -23.18 17.69 -12.51
N LEU A 322 -22.62 16.58 -12.99
CA LEU A 322 -21.31 16.61 -13.68
C LEU A 322 -21.43 17.18 -15.09
N ALA A 323 -22.58 17.01 -15.73
CA ALA A 323 -22.81 17.49 -17.08
C ALA A 323 -22.96 19.02 -17.16
N GLU A 324 -23.34 19.68 -16.06
CA GLU A 324 -23.28 21.15 -15.94
C GLU A 324 -21.83 21.67 -16.00
N LEU A 325 -20.85 20.85 -15.60
CA LEU A 325 -19.43 21.22 -15.52
C LEU A 325 -18.66 20.97 -16.83
N ILE A 326 -19.36 20.64 -17.91
CA ILE A 326 -18.78 20.21 -19.19
C ILE A 326 -17.94 21.29 -19.90
N ASN A 327 -18.23 22.56 -19.59
CA ASN A 327 -17.56 23.72 -20.16
C ASN A 327 -16.73 24.50 -19.12
N GLU A 328 -16.61 23.99 -17.90
CA GLU A 328 -15.77 24.65 -16.89
C GLU A 328 -14.35 24.74 -17.38
N ALA A 329 -13.72 25.89 -17.15
CA ALA A 329 -12.38 26.18 -17.62
C ALA A 329 -11.39 26.02 -16.47
N ASP A 330 -10.30 25.32 -16.72
CA ASP A 330 -9.21 25.19 -15.76
C ASP A 330 -8.43 26.52 -15.58
N ALA A 331 -7.39 26.51 -14.74
CA ALA A 331 -6.59 27.70 -14.47
C ALA A 331 -5.90 28.29 -15.72
N ASP A 332 -5.73 27.53 -16.79
CA ASP A 332 -5.19 27.98 -18.07
C ASP A 332 -6.31 28.37 -19.08
N GLY A 333 -7.57 28.30 -18.65
CA GLY A 333 -8.75 28.52 -19.48
C GLY A 333 -9.09 27.33 -20.38
N ASN A 334 -8.48 26.16 -20.17
CA ASN A 334 -8.80 24.98 -20.96
C ASN A 334 -10.06 24.32 -20.43
N THR A 335 -11.05 24.14 -21.30
CA THR A 335 -12.20 23.26 -21.02
C THR A 335 -11.82 21.79 -21.20
N PRO A 336 -12.64 20.81 -20.76
CA PRO A 336 -12.42 19.39 -21.04
C PRO A 336 -12.18 19.09 -22.52
N LEU A 337 -12.85 19.80 -23.44
CA LEU A 337 -12.64 19.65 -24.89
C LEU A 337 -11.25 20.12 -25.33
N HIS A 338 -10.74 21.24 -24.78
CA HIS A 338 -9.37 21.69 -25.05
C HIS A 338 -8.36 20.62 -24.63
N LEU A 339 -8.50 20.06 -23.42
CA LEU A 339 -7.61 19.02 -22.94
C LEU A 339 -7.69 17.74 -23.79
N ALA A 340 -8.88 17.35 -24.25
CA ALA A 340 -9.07 16.21 -25.14
C ALA A 340 -8.33 16.40 -26.47
N ALA A 341 -8.38 17.61 -27.00
CA ALA A 341 -7.68 17.98 -28.22
C ALA A 341 -6.16 18.00 -28.04
N ILE A 342 -5.67 18.55 -26.92
CA ILE A 342 -4.24 18.53 -26.54
C ILE A 342 -3.72 17.09 -26.37
N LYS A 343 -4.51 16.21 -25.74
CA LYS A 343 -4.19 14.78 -25.58
C LYS A 343 -4.30 13.98 -26.88
N LYS A 344 -4.86 14.57 -27.95
CA LYS A 344 -5.07 13.95 -29.26
C LYS A 344 -5.88 12.65 -29.18
N ASN A 345 -6.90 12.62 -28.32
CA ASN A 345 -7.77 11.45 -28.16
C ASN A 345 -9.09 11.64 -28.94
N PRO A 346 -9.25 11.06 -30.15
CA PRO A 346 -10.41 11.31 -31.01
C PRO A 346 -11.71 10.73 -30.45
N GLU A 347 -11.64 9.65 -29.66
CA GLU A 347 -12.83 9.04 -29.06
C GLU A 347 -13.45 9.99 -28.04
N ILE A 348 -12.61 10.60 -27.20
CA ILE A 348 -13.04 11.57 -26.20
C ILE A 348 -13.55 12.85 -26.85
N ILE A 349 -12.86 13.34 -27.88
CA ILE A 349 -13.33 14.51 -28.64
C ILE A 349 -14.73 14.23 -29.17
N ARG A 350 -14.95 13.08 -29.83
CA ARG A 350 -16.25 12.69 -30.37
C ARG A 350 -17.31 12.56 -29.28
N ALA A 351 -16.97 11.96 -28.14
CA ALA A 351 -17.88 11.82 -27.00
C ALA A 351 -18.34 13.19 -26.47
N LEU A 352 -17.41 14.14 -26.30
CA LEU A 352 -17.72 15.49 -25.85
C LEU A 352 -18.52 16.26 -26.90
N THR A 353 -18.04 16.34 -28.15
CA THR A 353 -18.73 17.11 -29.22
C THR A 353 -20.08 16.54 -29.63
N GLY A 354 -20.37 15.29 -29.24
CA GLY A 354 -21.68 14.68 -29.44
C GLY A 354 -22.75 15.22 -28.48
N ASP A 355 -22.36 15.84 -27.37
CA ASP A 355 -23.28 16.48 -26.44
C ASP A 355 -23.53 17.95 -26.86
N PRO A 356 -24.79 18.35 -27.08
CA PRO A 356 -25.12 19.69 -27.57
C PRO A 356 -24.77 20.80 -26.57
N ARG A 357 -24.52 20.47 -25.30
CA ARG A 357 -24.13 21.45 -24.28
C ARG A 357 -22.67 21.88 -24.38
N VAL A 358 -21.82 21.15 -25.12
CA VAL A 358 -20.40 21.51 -25.25
C VAL A 358 -20.21 22.78 -26.04
N ASP A 359 -19.52 23.75 -25.43
CA ASP A 359 -19.02 24.91 -26.14
C ASP A 359 -17.76 24.54 -26.94
N THR A 360 -17.95 24.36 -28.23
CA THR A 360 -16.90 24.00 -29.18
C THR A 360 -16.05 25.20 -29.63
N ILE A 361 -16.52 26.43 -29.40
CA ILE A 361 -15.84 27.66 -29.82
C ILE A 361 -15.15 28.40 -28.66
N ALA A 362 -15.30 27.90 -27.43
CA ALA A 362 -14.58 28.38 -26.26
C ALA A 362 -13.08 28.57 -26.55
N THR A 363 -12.52 29.66 -26.03
CA THR A 363 -11.10 30.00 -26.15
C THR A 363 -10.40 29.94 -24.81
N ASN A 364 -9.23 29.31 -24.75
CA ASN A 364 -8.39 29.34 -23.56
C ASN A 364 -7.59 30.66 -23.43
N ARG A 365 -6.77 30.79 -22.37
CA ARG A 365 -5.93 31.98 -22.14
C ARG A 365 -4.86 32.21 -23.21
N LYS A 366 -4.57 31.20 -24.04
CA LYS A 366 -3.69 31.30 -25.22
C LYS A 366 -4.48 31.65 -26.48
N PHE A 367 -5.73 32.08 -26.36
CA PHE A 367 -6.66 32.39 -27.45
C PHE A 367 -6.85 31.25 -28.45
N SER A 368 -6.57 30.01 -28.02
CA SER A 368 -6.75 28.83 -28.86
C SER A 368 -8.19 28.35 -28.69
N GLN A 369 -8.93 28.24 -29.80
CA GLN A 369 -10.27 27.64 -29.79
C GLN A 369 -10.17 26.12 -29.58
N ALA A 370 -11.13 25.55 -28.88
CA ALA A 370 -11.21 24.09 -28.75
C ALA A 370 -11.34 23.40 -30.14
N THR A 371 -12.11 24.00 -31.04
CA THR A 371 -12.32 23.54 -32.42
C THR A 371 -11.09 23.67 -33.34
N THR A 372 -10.20 24.65 -33.15
CA THR A 372 -9.00 24.75 -34.01
C THR A 372 -8.08 23.56 -33.83
N PHE A 373 -8.00 22.97 -32.63
CA PHE A 373 -7.27 21.72 -32.41
C PHE A 373 -7.96 20.51 -33.05
N VAL A 374 -9.30 20.46 -33.01
CA VAL A 374 -10.10 19.39 -33.65
C VAL A 374 -9.96 19.44 -35.18
N LEU A 375 -10.05 20.63 -35.77
CA LEU A 375 -9.93 20.86 -37.22
C LEU A 375 -8.51 20.65 -37.75
N ALA A 376 -7.48 21.07 -37.00
CA ALA A 376 -6.08 20.79 -37.34
C ALA A 376 -5.82 19.29 -37.54
N ARG A 377 -6.51 18.42 -36.77
CA ARG A 377 -6.40 16.96 -36.88
C ARG A 377 -7.16 16.37 -38.06
N ILE A 378 -8.36 16.89 -38.38
CA ILE A 378 -9.10 16.48 -39.60
C ILE A 378 -8.24 16.78 -40.84
N LEU A 379 -7.57 17.92 -40.86
CA LEU A 379 -6.68 18.33 -41.96
C LEU A 379 -5.38 17.51 -42.00
N GLU A 380 -4.78 17.14 -40.86
CA GLU A 380 -3.62 16.23 -40.82
C GLU A 380 -3.95 14.82 -41.34
N ASN A 381 -5.10 14.24 -40.96
CA ASN A 381 -5.53 12.93 -41.46
C ASN A 381 -5.94 12.97 -42.94
N ARG A 382 -6.43 14.12 -43.45
CA ARG A 382 -6.71 14.32 -44.88
C ARG A 382 -5.48 14.62 -45.72
N LYS A 383 -4.37 15.09 -45.15
CA LYS A 383 -3.09 15.22 -45.90
C LYS A 383 -2.51 13.87 -46.35
N SER A 384 -3.01 12.74 -45.84
CA SER A 384 -2.70 11.41 -46.37
C SER A 384 -3.65 10.94 -47.48
N SER A 385 -4.67 11.72 -47.86
CA SER A 385 -5.58 11.37 -48.95
C SER A 385 -6.23 12.61 -49.57
N VAL A 386 -5.77 12.94 -50.78
CA VAL A 386 -6.42 13.75 -51.82
C VAL A 386 -6.15 15.27 -51.82
N VAL A 387 -5.48 15.68 -52.90
CA VAL A 387 -5.39 17.03 -53.47
C VAL A 387 -6.76 17.44 -54.02
N VAL A 388 -7.36 18.55 -53.54
CA VAL A 388 -8.33 19.35 -54.31
C VAL A 388 -8.17 20.82 -53.96
N VAL A 389 -8.38 21.64 -54.99
CA VAL A 389 -7.97 23.02 -55.24
C VAL A 389 -9.21 23.94 -55.26
N VAL A 390 -8.99 25.22 -54.89
CA VAL A 390 -9.84 26.45 -54.88
C VAL A 390 -11.16 26.46 -54.07
N GLY A 391 -11.58 27.56 -53.42
CA GLY A 391 -11.26 28.97 -53.63
C GLY A 391 -11.28 29.87 -52.39
N PHE A 392 -10.54 30.98 -52.54
CA PHE A 392 -10.31 32.08 -51.63
C PHE A 392 -11.58 32.83 -51.22
N TRP A 393 -11.67 33.31 -49.98
CA TRP A 393 -11.75 34.75 -49.65
C TRP A 393 -11.02 35.01 -48.31
N THR A 394 -10.26 36.09 -48.33
CA THR A 394 -9.18 36.53 -47.42
C THR A 394 -9.68 37.10 -46.10
N ILE A 395 -9.00 36.79 -44.98
CA ILE A 395 -8.37 37.81 -44.12
C ILE A 395 -6.99 37.28 -43.71
N SER A 396 -5.97 37.98 -44.21
CA SER A 396 -4.56 37.82 -43.89
C SER A 396 -4.26 38.60 -42.61
N LEU A 397 -3.77 37.94 -41.56
CA LEU A 397 -2.91 38.60 -40.57
C LEU A 397 -1.98 37.57 -39.90
N VAL A 398 -0.80 37.43 -40.52
CA VAL A 398 0.50 37.06 -39.91
C VAL A 398 0.54 35.72 -39.15
N PHE A 399 0.62 34.62 -39.90
CA PHE A 399 1.21 33.37 -39.39
C PHE A 399 2.74 33.44 -39.54
N HIS A 400 3.43 33.91 -38.50
CA HIS A 400 4.81 33.51 -38.27
C HIS A 400 4.77 32.13 -37.60
N ILE A 401 4.76 31.08 -38.43
CA ILE A 401 5.04 29.71 -37.98
C ILE A 401 6.53 29.67 -37.61
N SER A 402 6.84 30.09 -36.39
CA SER A 402 8.01 29.57 -35.71
C SER A 402 7.60 28.21 -35.16
N ILE A 403 7.98 27.14 -35.85
CA ILE A 403 8.09 25.80 -35.25
C ILE A 403 9.26 25.88 -34.26
N ALA A 404 9.03 26.61 -33.16
CA ALA A 404 9.80 26.41 -31.96
C ALA A 404 9.33 25.09 -31.39
N LYS A 405 10.26 24.14 -31.28
CA LYS A 405 10.14 22.94 -30.46
C LYS A 405 9.40 23.31 -29.18
N SER A 406 8.15 22.90 -29.09
CA SER A 406 7.31 23.20 -27.94
C SER A 406 7.71 22.20 -26.86
N ASP A 407 8.71 22.59 -26.06
CA ASP A 407 8.91 22.08 -24.71
C ASP A 407 7.73 22.52 -23.79
N VAL A 408 6.50 22.20 -24.20
CA VAL A 408 5.28 22.48 -23.46
C VAL A 408 4.66 21.15 -23.07
N ILE A 409 5.32 20.50 -22.10
CA ILE A 409 4.71 19.53 -21.21
C ILE A 409 4.74 20.18 -19.82
N SER A 410 4.04 21.29 -19.64
CA SER A 410 3.85 21.93 -18.34
C SER A 410 2.49 21.52 -17.81
N GLY A 411 2.47 20.71 -16.74
CA GLY A 411 1.24 20.30 -16.05
C GLY A 411 0.81 18.86 -16.34
N THR A 412 1.72 17.89 -16.35
CA THR A 412 1.29 16.48 -16.31
C THR A 412 0.76 16.16 -14.92
N PHE A 413 -0.50 15.71 -14.84
CA PHE A 413 -0.96 14.72 -13.84
C PHE A 413 0.22 13.81 -13.48
N PRO A 414 0.49 13.51 -12.20
CA PRO A 414 1.68 12.74 -11.83
C PRO A 414 1.76 11.50 -12.72
N ARG A 415 2.81 11.42 -13.56
CA ARG A 415 3.10 10.31 -14.50
C ARG A 415 3.29 8.96 -13.79
N ARG A 416 3.01 8.88 -12.48
CA ARG A 416 3.27 7.77 -11.56
C ARG A 416 2.00 7.24 -10.90
N ILE A 417 0.82 7.40 -11.49
CA ILE A 417 -0.31 6.54 -11.13
C ILE A 417 -0.23 5.30 -12.03
N PRO A 418 0.28 4.15 -11.56
CA PRO A 418 0.39 2.97 -12.40
C PRO A 418 -1.01 2.52 -12.87
N LEU A 419 -1.25 2.65 -14.17
CA LEU A 419 -2.53 2.33 -14.85
C LEU A 419 -2.89 0.83 -14.86
N ASN A 420 -2.06 -0.04 -14.27
CA ASN A 420 -2.30 -1.48 -14.21
C ASN A 420 -3.09 -1.89 -12.95
N ALA A 421 -4.35 -1.46 -12.87
CA ALA A 421 -5.28 -1.78 -11.78
C ALA A 421 -6.08 -3.10 -12.02
N ARG A 422 -5.51 -4.11 -12.70
CA ARG A 422 -6.11 -5.46 -12.83
C ARG A 422 -5.66 -6.45 -11.73
N LYS A 423 -4.95 -5.96 -10.71
CA LYS A 423 -4.35 -6.78 -9.66
C LYS A 423 -5.34 -7.01 -8.53
N LYS A 424 -5.72 -8.26 -8.25
CA LYS A 424 -6.76 -8.59 -7.27
C LYS A 424 -6.24 -8.75 -5.84
N SER A 425 -4.97 -9.16 -5.66
CA SER A 425 -4.41 -9.50 -4.35
C SER A 425 -3.59 -8.36 -3.73
N CYS A 426 -3.60 -8.24 -2.39
CA CYS A 426 -2.74 -7.31 -1.64
C CYS A 426 -1.24 -7.45 -2.00
N LYS A 427 -0.78 -8.68 -2.30
CA LYS A 427 0.62 -8.99 -2.63
C LYS A 427 1.12 -8.30 -3.91
N ASP A 428 0.20 -7.93 -4.80
CA ASP A 428 0.51 -7.34 -6.09
C ASP A 428 0.58 -5.80 -6.03
N VAL A 429 0.20 -5.20 -4.90
CA VAL A 429 0.22 -3.74 -4.69
C VAL A 429 1.67 -3.31 -4.55
N ASN A 430 2.24 -2.82 -5.65
CA ASN A 430 3.59 -2.26 -5.63
C ASN A 430 3.55 -0.88 -4.98
N LEU A 431 3.90 -0.84 -3.69
CA LEU A 431 4.00 0.38 -2.89
C LEU A 431 5.23 1.25 -3.24
N ASP A 432 6.18 0.76 -4.04
CA ASP A 432 7.38 1.53 -4.41
C ASP A 432 7.07 2.68 -5.38
N TYR A 433 5.92 2.64 -6.05
CA TYR A 433 5.45 3.72 -6.92
C TYR A 433 4.80 4.90 -6.16
N TRP A 434 4.51 4.71 -4.87
CA TRP A 434 3.85 5.68 -3.99
C TRP A 434 4.86 6.37 -3.08
#